data_AF-A0A928Z172-F1
#
_entry.id   AF-A0A928Z172-F1
#
_cell.length_a   1.000
_cell.length_b   1.000
_cell.length_c   1.000
_cell.angle_alpha   90.00
_cell.angle_beta   90.00
_cell.angle_gamma   90.00
#
_symmetry.space_group_name_H-M   'P 1'
#
loop_
_entity.id
_entity.type
_entity.pdbx_description
1 polymer ?
#
loop_
_entity_poly.entity_id
_entity_poly.type
_entity_poly.pdbx_seq_one_letter_code
_entity_poly.pdbx_strand_id
1 'polypeptide(L)'
;MKHQVSAIAICFATAGLIAPAIAKPRPNPVPRQRVIQVRVVSAKVPPKRRFNFDPGNRFKHSLPDFYVKLKVNSRQLRRTRTVKNSSVAFFRYSGTMAIPHQRRTPVKLTLMDSDPGRDDTVDIHSSPQQKSVTVLYEADTGNVYDPSGKKIGVRGQRLAFHGDDAKHGTGIIFKISHFTR
;
A
#
# COMPACT_ATOMS: atom_id res chain seq x y z
N MET A 1 82.97 36.60 -60.60
CA MET A 1 82.02 35.47 -60.51
C MET A 1 81.42 35.47 -59.11
N LYS A 2 80.12 35.77 -58.97
CA LYS A 2 79.40 35.87 -57.69
C LYS A 2 78.50 34.66 -57.55
N HIS A 3 78.73 33.81 -56.54
CA HIS A 3 77.85 32.70 -56.20
C HIS A 3 76.73 33.20 -55.27
N GLN A 4 75.47 33.10 -55.71
CA GLN A 4 74.32 33.19 -54.83
C GLN A 4 73.95 31.79 -54.35
N VAL A 5 73.86 31.61 -53.04
CA VAL A 5 73.34 30.40 -52.40
C VAL A 5 71.91 30.71 -51.95
N SER A 6 70.93 30.01 -52.52
CA SER A 6 69.53 30.08 -52.09
C SER A 6 69.29 29.12 -50.93
N ALA A 7 68.80 29.63 -49.81
CA ALA A 7 68.37 28.84 -48.66
C ALA A 7 66.92 28.40 -48.85
N ILE A 8 66.67 27.09 -48.79
CA ILE A 8 65.34 26.49 -48.82
C ILE A 8 64.85 26.37 -47.38
N ALA A 9 63.82 27.13 -47.02
CA ALA A 9 63.16 27.05 -45.73
C ALA A 9 62.11 25.93 -45.73
N ILE A 10 62.33 24.88 -44.93
CA ILE A 10 61.40 23.77 -44.73
C ILE A 10 60.49 24.14 -43.55
N CYS A 11 59.21 24.40 -43.83
CA CYS A 11 58.19 24.59 -42.79
C CYS A 11 57.62 23.23 -42.34
N PHE A 12 57.81 22.90 -41.06
CA PHE A 12 57.15 21.76 -40.43
C PHE A 12 55.73 22.17 -39.98
N ALA A 13 54.71 21.67 -40.67
CA ALA A 13 53.33 21.78 -40.23
C ALA A 13 53.04 20.70 -39.18
N THR A 14 52.90 21.10 -37.92
CA THR A 14 52.47 20.23 -36.82
C THR A 14 50.96 20.00 -36.91
N ALA A 15 50.56 18.82 -37.40
CA ALA A 15 49.19 18.34 -37.34
C ALA A 15 48.83 18.01 -35.88
N GLY A 16 48.09 18.89 -35.21
CA GLY A 16 47.54 18.64 -33.88
C GLY A 16 46.46 17.56 -33.93
N LEU A 17 46.75 16.39 -33.35
CA LEU A 17 45.78 15.32 -33.09
C LEU A 17 44.77 15.79 -32.05
N ILE A 18 43.56 16.15 -32.49
CA ILE A 18 42.42 16.36 -31.60
C ILE A 18 41.86 14.99 -31.24
N ALA A 19 42.19 14.49 -30.05
CA ALA A 19 41.56 13.29 -29.52
C ALA A 19 40.06 13.56 -29.25
N PRO A 20 39.14 12.71 -29.73
CA PRO A 20 37.73 12.88 -29.44
C PRO A 20 37.50 12.74 -27.93
N ALA A 21 36.85 13.74 -27.34
CA ALA A 21 36.45 13.69 -25.94
C ALA A 21 35.51 12.51 -25.73
N ILE A 22 35.99 11.46 -25.05
CA ILE A 22 35.17 10.33 -24.63
C ILE A 22 34.19 10.86 -23.58
N ALA A 23 32.94 11.09 -23.99
CA ALA A 23 31.89 11.50 -23.08
C ALA A 23 31.74 10.42 -21.98
N LYS A 24 31.89 10.84 -20.72
CA LYS A 24 31.67 9.93 -19.59
C LYS A 24 30.25 9.33 -19.71
N PRO A 25 30.08 8.01 -19.54
CA PRO A 25 28.77 7.40 -19.58
C PRO A 25 27.87 8.11 -18.57
N ARG A 26 26.69 8.55 -19.02
CA ARG A 26 25.71 9.17 -18.12
C ARG A 26 25.35 8.15 -17.05
N PRO A 27 25.33 8.52 -15.75
CA PRO A 27 24.90 7.62 -14.72
C PRO A 27 23.49 7.12 -15.03
N ASN A 28 23.27 5.81 -14.91
CA ASN A 28 21.94 5.23 -15.08
C ASN A 28 20.97 5.90 -14.09
N PRO A 29 19.81 6.39 -14.55
CA PRO A 29 18.85 7.01 -13.64
C PRO A 29 18.44 6.00 -12.57
N VAL A 30 18.53 6.40 -11.31
CA VAL A 30 18.06 5.58 -10.19
C VAL A 30 16.55 5.37 -10.38
N PRO A 31 16.06 4.12 -10.43
CA PRO A 31 14.63 3.86 -10.59
C PRO A 31 13.88 4.47 -9.40
N ARG A 32 12.92 5.34 -9.69
CA ARG A 32 12.14 6.01 -8.66
C ARG A 32 11.32 4.99 -7.87
N GLN A 33 11.37 5.06 -6.54
CA GLN A 33 10.71 4.09 -5.69
C GLN A 33 9.23 4.45 -5.51
N ARG A 34 8.33 3.51 -5.80
CA ARG A 34 6.90 3.69 -5.58
C ARG A 34 6.54 3.33 -4.14
N VAL A 35 5.76 4.19 -3.50
CA VAL A 35 5.30 3.99 -2.13
C VAL A 35 3.77 3.98 -2.12
N ILE A 36 3.16 2.86 -1.75
CA ILE A 36 1.73 2.78 -1.46
C ILE A 36 1.47 3.38 -0.09
N GLN A 37 0.35 4.07 0.04
CA GLN A 37 -0.26 4.47 1.30
C GLN A 37 -1.66 3.87 1.40
N VAL A 38 -1.95 3.16 2.49
CA VAL A 38 -3.29 2.63 2.79
C VAL A 38 -3.82 3.32 4.03
N ARG A 39 -4.95 4.01 3.89
CA ARG A 39 -5.64 4.70 4.97
C ARG A 39 -6.90 3.92 5.36
N VAL A 40 -6.93 3.41 6.58
CA VAL A 40 -8.14 2.80 7.15
C VAL A 40 -8.99 3.92 7.72
N VAL A 41 -10.25 4.01 7.31
CA VAL A 41 -11.14 5.12 7.67
C VAL A 41 -12.08 4.71 8.80
N SER A 42 -12.78 3.59 8.64
CA SER A 42 -13.74 3.12 9.63
C SER A 42 -14.02 1.63 9.47
N ALA A 43 -14.47 0.99 10.54
CA ALA A 43 -15.15 -0.30 10.51
C ALA A 43 -16.48 -0.21 11.26
N LYS A 44 -17.47 -0.98 10.82
CA LYS A 44 -18.77 -1.13 11.46
C LYS A 44 -19.00 -2.61 11.68
N VAL A 45 -19.46 -2.98 12.87
CA VAL A 45 -19.88 -4.33 13.22
C VAL A 45 -21.23 -4.21 13.92
N PRO A 46 -22.28 -4.90 13.45
CA PRO A 46 -23.55 -4.90 14.15
C PRO A 46 -23.38 -5.47 15.57
N PRO A 47 -24.18 -5.04 16.55
CA PRO A 47 -24.35 -5.82 17.76
C PRO A 47 -24.90 -7.21 17.39
N LYS A 48 -24.30 -8.28 17.91
CA LYS A 48 -24.80 -9.65 17.67
C LYS A 48 -26.22 -9.76 18.23
N ARG A 49 -27.19 -10.19 17.41
CA ARG A 49 -28.60 -10.37 17.83
C ARG A 49 -28.81 -11.46 18.90
N ARG A 50 -27.79 -12.25 19.22
CA ARG A 50 -27.81 -13.26 20.29
C ARG A 50 -26.81 -12.89 21.39
N PHE A 51 -27.14 -11.87 22.17
CA PHE A 51 -26.70 -11.85 23.56
C PHE A 51 -27.71 -12.68 24.33
N ASN A 52 -27.53 -14.00 24.35
CA ASN A 52 -28.24 -14.80 25.35
C ASN A 52 -27.76 -14.28 26.70
N PHE A 53 -28.70 -13.74 27.47
CA PHE A 53 -28.49 -13.41 28.86
C PHE A 53 -27.95 -14.67 29.55
N ASP A 54 -26.69 -14.63 29.97
CA ASP A 54 -26.11 -15.64 30.84
C ASP A 54 -26.35 -15.18 32.28
N PRO A 55 -27.35 -15.72 33.00
CA PRO A 55 -27.68 -15.30 34.36
C PRO A 55 -26.53 -15.55 35.36
N GLY A 56 -25.54 -16.37 35.01
CA GLY A 56 -24.35 -16.63 35.83
C GLY A 56 -23.22 -15.61 35.62
N ASN A 57 -23.25 -14.83 34.54
CA ASN A 57 -22.16 -13.94 34.15
C ASN A 57 -22.60 -12.47 34.27
N ARG A 58 -22.42 -11.89 35.47
CA ARG A 58 -22.78 -10.49 35.77
C ARG A 58 -21.94 -9.44 35.02
N PHE A 59 -20.99 -9.88 34.19
CA PHE A 59 -20.19 -8.99 33.36
C PHE A 59 -20.97 -8.64 32.08
N LYS A 60 -21.67 -7.51 32.20
CA LYS A 60 -22.08 -6.55 31.15
C LYS A 60 -21.81 -7.01 29.71
N HIS A 61 -22.87 -6.95 28.91
CA HIS A 61 -22.84 -6.77 27.46
C HIS A 61 -21.78 -5.75 27.00
N SER A 62 -20.52 -6.18 26.86
CA SER A 62 -19.46 -5.31 26.36
C SER A 62 -19.52 -5.33 24.85
N LEU A 63 -19.57 -4.14 24.26
CA LEU A 63 -19.31 -4.02 22.84
C LEU A 63 -17.83 -4.40 22.61
N PRO A 64 -17.52 -4.89 21.41
CA PRO A 64 -16.18 -5.31 21.03
C PRO A 64 -15.15 -4.15 21.01
N ASP A 65 -13.88 -4.53 21.14
CA ASP A 65 -12.70 -3.67 21.18
C ASP A 65 -11.93 -3.78 19.85
N PHE A 66 -12.28 -2.96 18.86
CA PHE A 66 -11.83 -3.17 17.49
C PHE A 66 -10.48 -2.57 17.13
N TYR A 67 -9.71 -3.32 16.34
CA TYR A 67 -8.58 -2.78 15.58
C TYR A 67 -8.42 -3.46 14.23
N VAL A 68 -7.69 -2.85 13.30
CA VAL A 68 -7.42 -3.39 11.96
C VAL A 68 -5.93 -3.72 11.81
N LYS A 69 -5.62 -4.94 11.38
CA LYS A 69 -4.28 -5.34 10.92
C LYS A 69 -4.18 -5.06 9.42
N LEU A 70 -3.10 -4.39 9.01
CA LEU A 70 -2.81 -4.09 7.61
C LEU A 70 -1.54 -4.82 7.16
N LYS A 71 -1.65 -5.57 6.05
CA LYS A 71 -0.53 -6.18 5.35
C LYS A 71 -0.49 -5.72 3.89
N VAL A 72 0.70 -5.51 3.35
CA VAL A 72 0.94 -5.26 1.93
C VAL A 72 2.08 -6.17 1.48
N ASN A 73 1.96 -6.87 0.34
CA ASN A 73 2.92 -7.91 -0.09
C ASN A 73 3.33 -8.87 1.04
N SER A 74 2.36 -9.37 1.81
CA SER A 74 2.56 -10.26 2.97
C SER A 74 3.35 -9.65 4.14
N ARG A 75 3.93 -8.45 4.00
CA ARG A 75 4.59 -7.71 5.08
C ARG A 75 3.55 -6.95 5.90
N GLN A 76 3.59 -7.14 7.21
CA GLN A 76 2.74 -6.39 8.12
C GLN A 76 3.32 -4.98 8.29
N LEU A 77 2.50 -3.97 8.02
CA LEU A 77 2.92 -2.57 8.18
C LEU A 77 2.84 -2.14 9.65
N ARG A 78 1.63 -2.20 10.21
CA ARG A 78 1.27 -1.90 11.59
C ARG A 78 -0.23 -2.16 11.78
N ARG A 79 -0.67 -2.28 13.02
CA ARG A 79 -2.10 -2.30 13.37
C ARG A 79 -2.59 -0.92 13.75
N THR A 80 -3.89 -0.67 13.57
CA THR A 80 -4.53 0.55 14.10
C THR A 80 -4.50 0.54 15.63
N ARG A 81 -4.76 1.70 16.26
CA ARG A 81 -5.13 1.73 17.67
C ARG A 81 -6.46 0.98 17.88
N THR A 82 -6.60 0.35 19.03
CA THR A 82 -7.85 -0.28 19.46
C THR A 82 -8.87 0.79 19.82
N VAL A 83 -10.09 0.67 19.28
CA VAL A 83 -11.25 1.46 19.65
C VAL A 83 -12.12 0.61 20.55
N LYS A 84 -12.23 0.99 21.82
CA LYS A 84 -12.88 0.17 22.83
C LYS A 84 -14.40 0.31 22.82
N ASN A 85 -15.09 -0.77 23.15
CA ASN A 85 -16.53 -0.82 23.45
C ASN A 85 -17.38 -0.06 22.42
N SER A 86 -17.21 -0.36 21.13
CA SER A 86 -17.94 0.32 20.06
C SER A 86 -18.40 -0.61 18.95
N SER A 87 -19.62 -0.41 18.44
CA SER A 87 -20.12 -1.06 17.21
C SER A 87 -19.59 -0.39 15.93
N VAL A 88 -19.06 0.83 16.04
CA VAL A 88 -18.46 1.58 14.93
C VAL A 88 -17.12 2.16 15.36
N ALA A 89 -16.05 1.71 14.73
CA ALA A 89 -14.71 2.21 14.97
C ALA A 89 -14.28 3.16 13.85
N PHE A 90 -13.88 4.38 14.22
CA PHE A 90 -13.25 5.32 13.29
C PHE A 90 -11.74 5.31 13.50
N PHE A 91 -10.99 5.10 12.43
CA PHE A 91 -9.53 4.98 12.51
C PHE A 91 -8.87 6.20 11.88
N ARG A 92 -7.93 6.79 12.62
CA ARG A 92 -6.99 7.80 12.09
C ARG A 92 -5.65 7.12 11.77
N TYR A 93 -5.69 6.09 10.92
CA TYR A 93 -4.51 5.29 10.61
C TYR A 93 -4.16 5.31 9.11
N SER A 94 -2.87 5.45 8.83
CA SER A 94 -2.29 5.37 7.50
C SER A 94 -0.98 4.58 7.58
N GLY A 95 -0.85 3.53 6.76
CA GLY A 95 0.38 2.75 6.64
C GLY A 95 0.98 2.96 5.25
N THR A 96 2.31 3.09 5.18
CA THR A 96 3.03 3.25 3.91
C THR A 96 4.00 2.12 3.67
N MET A 97 4.13 1.67 2.41
CA MET A 97 5.12 0.68 2.02
C MET A 97 5.71 0.99 0.66
N ALA A 98 7.04 0.89 0.56
CA ALA A 98 7.67 0.78 -0.74
C ALA A 98 7.23 -0.52 -1.42
N ILE A 99 6.89 -0.44 -2.70
CA ILE A 99 6.50 -1.58 -3.51
C ILE A 99 7.45 -1.74 -4.70
N PRO A 100 7.79 -2.98 -5.07
CA PRO A 100 8.51 -3.22 -6.31
C PRO A 100 7.67 -2.81 -7.52
N HIS A 101 8.32 -2.70 -8.68
CA HIS A 101 7.63 -2.59 -9.97
C HIS A 101 6.96 -3.93 -10.31
N GLN A 102 5.88 -4.25 -9.60
CA GLN A 102 5.02 -5.39 -9.87
C GLN A 102 3.67 -4.89 -10.39
N ARG A 103 3.07 -5.67 -11.31
CA ARG A 103 1.77 -5.36 -11.91
C ARG A 103 0.67 -5.20 -10.86
N ARG A 104 0.65 -6.06 -9.83
CA ARG A 104 -0.40 -6.04 -8.80
C ARG A 104 0.19 -6.31 -7.43
N THR A 105 -0.06 -5.40 -6.50
CA THR A 105 0.36 -5.48 -5.10
C THR A 105 -0.83 -5.90 -4.22
N PRO A 106 -0.83 -7.08 -3.60
CA PRO A 106 -1.85 -7.45 -2.64
C PRO A 106 -1.82 -6.57 -1.39
N VAL A 107 -2.99 -6.05 -1.02
CA VAL A 107 -3.28 -5.33 0.22
C VAL A 107 -4.33 -6.12 0.99
N LYS A 108 -4.01 -6.50 2.22
CA LYS A 108 -4.90 -7.28 3.09
C LYS A 108 -5.22 -6.49 4.37
N LEU A 109 -6.51 -6.38 4.66
CA LEU A 109 -7.04 -5.79 5.88
C LEU A 109 -7.78 -6.88 6.67
N THR A 110 -7.50 -6.97 7.98
CA THR A 110 -8.15 -7.92 8.89
C THR A 110 -8.70 -7.15 10.08
N LEU A 111 -10.00 -7.30 10.36
CA LEU A 111 -10.66 -6.72 11.53
C LEU A 111 -10.52 -7.68 12.71
N MET A 112 -10.09 -7.16 13.85
CA MET A 112 -9.81 -7.92 15.06
C MET A 112 -10.61 -7.32 16.22
N ASP A 113 -11.05 -8.20 17.12
CA ASP A 113 -11.57 -7.89 18.44
C ASP A 113 -10.46 -8.14 19.47
N SER A 114 -10.24 -7.21 20.37
CA SER A 114 -9.12 -7.22 21.30
C SER A 114 -9.61 -7.59 22.70
N ASP A 115 -9.62 -8.87 23.03
CA ASP A 115 -9.93 -9.32 24.39
C ASP A 115 -8.64 -9.60 25.20
N PRO A 116 -8.64 -9.30 26.52
CA PRO A 116 -7.52 -9.65 27.39
C PRO A 116 -7.21 -11.16 27.30
N GLY A 117 -6.02 -11.49 26.81
CA GLY A 117 -5.54 -12.87 26.71
C GLY A 117 -5.88 -13.59 25.40
N ARG A 118 -6.75 -13.04 24.54
CA ARG A 118 -7.08 -13.64 23.24
C ARG A 118 -7.59 -12.58 22.25
N ASP A 119 -6.85 -12.37 21.17
CA ASP A 119 -7.34 -11.54 20.06
C ASP A 119 -8.18 -12.41 19.11
N ASP A 120 -9.49 -12.17 19.05
CA ASP A 120 -10.38 -12.87 18.14
C ASP A 120 -10.53 -12.13 16.81
N THR A 121 -10.68 -12.88 15.72
CA THR A 121 -10.90 -12.26 14.41
C THR A 121 -12.38 -12.06 14.17
N VAL A 122 -12.75 -10.86 13.73
CA VAL A 122 -14.15 -10.51 13.47
C VAL A 122 -14.47 -10.83 12.03
N ASP A 123 -15.58 -11.53 11.82
CA ASP A 123 -16.06 -11.83 10.47
C ASP A 123 -16.50 -10.54 9.78
N ILE A 124 -15.91 -10.26 8.62
CA ILE A 124 -16.22 -9.08 7.80
C ILE A 124 -17.35 -9.41 6.81
N HIS A 125 -17.74 -10.68 6.71
CA HIS A 125 -18.78 -11.18 5.83
C HIS A 125 -19.76 -12.07 6.60
N SER A 126 -20.98 -12.20 6.06
CA SER A 126 -22.02 -13.17 6.47
C SER A 126 -21.60 -14.63 6.26
N SER A 127 -20.54 -14.87 5.50
CA SER A 127 -19.92 -16.20 5.39
C SER A 127 -18.92 -16.34 6.55
N PRO A 128 -19.07 -17.34 7.45
CA PRO A 128 -18.34 -17.47 8.72
C PRO A 128 -16.81 -17.73 8.60
N GLN A 129 -16.21 -17.38 7.46
CA GLN A 129 -14.81 -17.65 7.15
C GLN A 129 -14.09 -16.43 6.55
N GLN A 130 -14.81 -15.41 6.07
CA GLN A 130 -14.16 -14.25 5.46
C GLN A 130 -13.85 -13.17 6.52
N LYS A 131 -12.73 -13.43 7.18
CA LYS A 131 -12.13 -12.66 8.27
C LYS A 131 -11.26 -11.50 7.80
N SER A 132 -11.07 -11.36 6.49
CA SER A 132 -10.19 -10.36 5.91
C SER A 132 -10.64 -9.93 4.52
N VAL A 133 -10.38 -8.68 4.20
CA VAL A 133 -10.50 -8.13 2.86
C VAL A 133 -9.13 -8.15 2.19
N THR A 134 -9.04 -8.76 1.02
CA THR A 134 -7.84 -8.72 0.17
C THR A 134 -8.19 -8.02 -1.12
N VAL A 135 -7.39 -7.03 -1.52
CA VAL A 135 -7.49 -6.35 -2.81
C VAL A 135 -6.13 -6.33 -3.50
N LEU A 136 -6.14 -6.22 -4.82
CA LEU A 136 -4.95 -6.11 -5.65
C LEU A 136 -4.83 -4.68 -6.16
N TYR A 137 -3.75 -3.99 -5.82
CA TYR A 137 -3.49 -2.62 -6.22
C TYR A 137 -2.47 -2.55 -7.37
N GLU A 138 -2.82 -1.91 -8.48
CA GLU A 138 -1.93 -1.69 -9.62
C GLU A 138 -1.40 -0.26 -9.60
N ALA A 139 -0.10 -0.10 -9.35
CA ALA A 139 0.49 1.22 -9.13
C ALA A 139 0.57 2.08 -10.40
N ASP A 140 0.76 1.45 -11.56
CA ASP A 140 0.84 2.13 -12.85
C ASP A 140 -0.45 2.86 -13.22
N THR A 141 -1.59 2.18 -13.04
CA THR A 141 -2.91 2.68 -13.43
C THR A 141 -3.65 3.32 -12.26
N GLY A 142 -3.26 2.99 -11.03
CA GLY A 142 -4.01 3.31 -9.82
C GLY A 142 -5.28 2.47 -9.66
N ASN A 143 -5.49 1.43 -10.46
CA ASN A 143 -6.67 0.57 -10.35
C ASN A 143 -6.60 -0.33 -9.11
N VAL A 144 -7.77 -0.63 -8.55
CA VAL A 144 -7.94 -1.59 -7.47
C VAL A 144 -8.84 -2.72 -7.97
N TYR A 145 -8.40 -3.95 -7.78
CA TYR A 145 -9.11 -5.16 -8.17
C TYR A 145 -9.41 -6.02 -6.95
N ASP A 146 -10.47 -6.82 -7.04
CA ASP A 146 -10.68 -7.93 -6.11
C ASP A 146 -9.75 -9.12 -6.47
N PRO A 147 -9.70 -10.19 -5.65
CA PRO A 147 -8.86 -11.36 -5.94
C PRO A 147 -9.24 -12.11 -7.21
N SER A 148 -10.47 -11.95 -7.73
CA SER A 148 -10.90 -12.53 -9.01
C SER A 148 -10.38 -11.74 -10.22
N GLY A 149 -9.82 -10.55 -9.98
CA GLY A 149 -9.31 -9.66 -11.01
C GLY A 149 -10.34 -8.66 -11.54
N LYS A 150 -11.56 -8.63 -10.98
CA LYS A 150 -12.57 -7.62 -11.32
C LYS A 150 -12.17 -6.27 -10.70
N LYS A 151 -12.25 -5.20 -11.49
CA LYS A 151 -11.98 -3.84 -11.01
C LYS A 151 -13.09 -3.39 -10.07
N ILE A 152 -12.71 -2.93 -8.89
CA ILE A 152 -13.61 -2.50 -7.80
C ILE A 152 -13.41 -1.04 -7.39
N GLY A 153 -12.39 -0.37 -7.92
CA GLY A 153 -12.18 1.04 -7.70
C GLY A 153 -10.87 1.58 -8.22
N VAL A 154 -10.53 2.80 -7.81
CA VAL A 154 -9.32 3.52 -8.22
C VAL A 154 -8.65 4.24 -7.05
N ARG A 155 -7.40 4.65 -7.27
CA ARG A 155 -6.56 5.39 -6.33
C ARG A 155 -7.31 6.58 -5.72
N GLY A 156 -7.22 6.71 -4.40
CA GLY A 156 -7.81 7.82 -3.62
C GLY A 156 -9.31 7.64 -3.30
N GLN A 157 -10.00 6.74 -3.99
CA GLN A 157 -11.42 6.44 -3.75
C GLN A 157 -11.60 5.74 -2.39
N ARG A 158 -12.75 6.02 -1.73
CA ARG A 158 -13.20 5.23 -0.58
C ARG A 158 -13.73 3.90 -1.10
N LEU A 159 -13.12 2.82 -0.67
CA LEU A 159 -13.61 1.47 -0.93
C LEU A 159 -14.30 0.99 0.34
N ALA A 160 -15.51 0.47 0.17
CA ALA A 160 -16.30 -0.09 1.24
C ALA A 160 -16.54 -1.56 0.94
N PHE A 161 -16.19 -2.41 1.90
CA PHE A 161 -16.47 -3.83 1.85
C PHE A 161 -17.46 -4.12 2.97
N HIS A 162 -18.57 -4.73 2.62
CA HIS A 162 -19.64 -5.13 3.52
C HIS A 162 -19.88 -6.63 3.36
N GLY A 163 -20.29 -7.31 4.43
CA GLY A 163 -20.95 -8.61 4.30
C GLY A 163 -22.30 -8.50 3.58
N ASP A 164 -22.85 -9.63 3.12
CA ASP A 164 -24.08 -9.70 2.29
C ASP A 164 -25.30 -9.06 2.95
N ASP A 165 -25.34 -8.97 4.28
CA ASP A 165 -26.39 -8.23 4.96
C ASP A 165 -26.09 -6.73 4.88
N ALA A 166 -26.48 -6.05 3.81
CA ALA A 166 -26.26 -4.60 3.69
C ALA A 166 -26.91 -3.78 4.83
N LYS A 167 -27.89 -4.33 5.56
CA LYS A 167 -28.58 -3.65 6.67
C LYS A 167 -27.92 -3.90 8.03
N HIS A 168 -27.29 -5.05 8.22
CA HIS A 168 -26.63 -5.43 9.48
C HIS A 168 -25.18 -5.91 9.30
N GLY A 169 -24.55 -5.71 8.16
CA GLY A 169 -23.29 -6.35 7.81
C GLY A 169 -22.11 -5.65 8.47
N THR A 170 -21.15 -6.47 8.92
CA THR A 170 -19.81 -5.97 9.20
C THR A 170 -19.23 -5.34 7.94
N GLY A 171 -18.52 -4.23 8.08
CA GLY A 171 -17.82 -3.65 6.95
C GLY A 171 -16.62 -2.81 7.33
N ILE A 172 -15.70 -2.66 6.37
CA ILE A 172 -14.50 -1.82 6.47
C ILE A 172 -14.49 -0.82 5.33
N ILE A 173 -14.20 0.45 5.66
CA ILE A 173 -13.97 1.52 4.70
C ILE A 173 -12.50 1.92 4.73
N PHE A 174 -11.85 1.94 3.57
CA PHE A 174 -10.45 2.33 3.44
C PHE A 174 -10.19 3.08 2.13
N LYS A 175 -8.99 3.63 2.00
CA LYS A 175 -8.47 4.28 0.78
C LYS A 175 -7.08 3.75 0.47
N ILE A 176 -6.75 3.61 -0.80
CA ILE A 176 -5.39 3.33 -1.27
C ILE A 176 -4.92 4.49 -2.14
N SER A 177 -3.77 5.05 -1.79
CA SER A 177 -3.05 6.07 -2.55
C SER A 177 -1.61 5.58 -2.82
N HIS A 178 -0.88 6.28 -3.68
CA HIS A 178 0.56 6.10 -3.80
C HIS A 178 1.23 7.41 -4.21
N PHE A 179 2.53 7.48 -3.97
CA PHE A 179 3.40 8.54 -4.47
C PHE A 179 4.75 7.93 -4.86
N THR A 180 5.51 8.69 -5.64
CA THR A 180 6.83 8.30 -6.12
C THR A 180 7.87 9.12 -5.35
N ARG A 181 8.90 8.46 -4.82
CA ARG A 181 10.06 9.09 -4.18
C ARG A 181 11.31 8.91 -5.03
#